data_AF-A0A7C4FR94-F1
#
_entry.id   AF-A0A7C4FR94-F1
#
_cell.length_a   1.000
_cell.length_b   1.000
_cell.length_c   1.000
_cell.angle_alpha   90.00
_cell.angle_beta   90.00
_cell.angle_gamma   90.00
#
_symmetry.space_group_name_H-M   'P 1'
#
loop_
_entity.id
_entity.type
_entity.pdbx_description
1 polymer ?
#
loop_
_entity_poly.entity_id
_entity_poly.type
_entity_poly.pdbx_seq_one_letter_code
_entity_poly.pdbx_strand_id
1 'polypeptide(L)'
;MKVLMLTWEYPPYIVGGLGMACYGLFKALAGLGVTVDFILPVKEDVCFEIKNPEEASHPRIKTDKDDEVEGLKGEAGANKKPLEFFKVVYELPEEGAYASLKDFIVEVSKRLEVVPSKLGVEVPEAVILRLKEILLQGNHMISKVSYYTERALRLAEKVDFDLVHAHDWLTYPAGLMLKKYFKKPLVSHIHATEFDRAIGFGHPLIHEIEYLGLNYADRVIAVSRYTANIIKEHYFVPEEKIRIVYNAYYVETESPQKVRKFKEPVVLFLGRLTPQKGPTIFLELAKKVLERTRKVRFLVAGSGEMERDLMLWASSLGYGAHIMFTGFLKR
;
A
#
# COMPACT_ATOMS: atom_id res chain seq x y z
N MET A 1 -11.16 10.28 -19.84
CA MET A 1 -11.10 10.52 -18.38
C MET A 1 -9.66 10.39 -17.95
N LYS A 2 -9.15 11.36 -17.19
CA LYS A 2 -7.79 11.37 -16.63
C LYS A 2 -7.84 11.20 -15.11
N VAL A 3 -7.05 10.28 -14.57
CA VAL A 3 -6.99 9.98 -13.14
C VAL A 3 -5.61 10.33 -12.61
N LEU A 4 -5.56 11.21 -11.61
CA LEU A 4 -4.36 11.46 -10.84
C LEU A 4 -4.28 10.43 -9.70
N MET A 5 -3.37 9.47 -9.83
CA MET A 5 -3.21 8.37 -8.90
C MET A 5 -2.07 8.65 -7.92
N LEU A 6 -2.41 8.67 -6.63
CA LEU A 6 -1.48 8.85 -5.53
C LEU A 6 -1.18 7.47 -4.94
N THR A 7 0.04 6.98 -5.08
CA THR A 7 0.45 5.67 -4.55
C THR A 7 1.84 5.72 -3.93
N TRP A 8 2.03 4.92 -2.88
CA TRP A 8 3.32 4.77 -2.23
C TRP A 8 4.25 3.76 -2.93
N GLU A 9 3.65 2.79 -3.63
CA GLU A 9 4.37 1.73 -4.34
C GLU A 9 3.81 1.55 -5.75
N TYR A 10 4.69 1.28 -6.72
CA TYR A 10 4.32 0.88 -8.07
C TYR A 10 5.41 -0.04 -8.67
N PRO A 11 5.04 -1.14 -9.35
CA PRO A 11 6.00 -1.96 -10.09
C PRO A 11 6.66 -1.14 -11.21
N PRO A 12 7.95 -1.35 -11.52
CA PRO A 12 8.75 -2.55 -11.21
C PRO A 12 9.62 -2.47 -9.94
N TYR A 13 9.55 -1.40 -9.14
CA TYR A 13 10.61 -1.11 -8.17
C TYR A 13 10.48 -1.82 -6.81
N ILE A 14 9.26 -2.02 -6.30
CA ILE A 14 9.00 -2.84 -5.11
C ILE A 14 7.94 -3.89 -5.49
N VAL A 15 8.35 -5.16 -5.53
CA VAL A 15 7.46 -6.30 -5.82
C VAL A 15 6.76 -6.72 -4.52
N GLY A 16 5.93 -5.83 -4.00
CA GLY A 16 5.01 -6.09 -2.88
C GLY A 16 3.61 -6.46 -3.37
N GLY A 17 2.74 -6.92 -2.45
CA GLY A 17 1.34 -7.21 -2.77
C GLY A 17 0.58 -5.97 -3.27
N LEU A 18 0.85 -4.80 -2.67
CA LEU A 18 0.28 -3.52 -3.08
C LEU A 18 0.67 -3.16 -4.51
N GLY A 19 1.96 -3.21 -4.82
CA GLY A 19 2.46 -2.94 -6.17
C GLY A 19 1.78 -3.81 -7.24
N MET A 20 1.66 -5.12 -6.99
CA MET A 20 0.98 -6.03 -7.94
C MET A 20 -0.51 -5.70 -8.12
N ALA A 21 -1.21 -5.34 -7.04
CA ALA A 21 -2.60 -4.92 -7.10
C ALA A 21 -2.76 -3.63 -7.91
N CYS A 22 -1.91 -2.63 -7.66
CA CYS A 22 -1.88 -1.38 -8.42
C CYS A 22 -1.58 -1.61 -9.91
N TYR A 23 -0.65 -2.50 -10.24
CA TYR A 23 -0.34 -2.87 -11.63
C TYR A 23 -1.54 -3.50 -12.35
N GLY A 24 -2.21 -4.47 -11.74
CA GLY A 24 -3.37 -5.12 -12.33
C GLY A 24 -4.54 -4.14 -12.53
N LEU A 25 -4.80 -3.28 -11.54
CA LEU A 25 -5.79 -2.21 -11.63
C LEU A 25 -5.47 -1.25 -12.77
N PHE A 26 -4.22 -0.77 -12.84
CA PHE A 26 -3.75 0.13 -13.88
C PHE A 26 -3.97 -0.47 -15.27
N LYS A 27 -3.52 -1.71 -15.47
CA LYS A 27 -3.63 -2.39 -16.76
C LYS A 27 -5.08 -2.48 -17.24
N ALA A 28 -6.01 -2.74 -16.31
CA ALA A 28 -7.44 -2.75 -16.60
C ALA A 28 -7.97 -1.35 -16.95
N LEU A 29 -7.59 -0.31 -16.19
CA LEU A 29 -8.01 1.08 -16.45
C LEU A 29 -7.53 1.58 -17.82
N ALA A 30 -6.25 1.37 -18.15
CA ALA A 30 -5.71 1.74 -19.45
C ALA A 30 -6.36 0.95 -20.60
N GLY A 31 -6.70 -0.33 -20.38
CA GLY A 31 -7.49 -1.13 -21.31
C GLY A 31 -8.90 -0.59 -21.58
N LEU A 32 -9.44 0.22 -20.66
CA LEU A 32 -10.71 0.93 -20.81
C LEU A 32 -10.55 2.36 -21.39
N GLY A 33 -9.34 2.75 -21.80
CA GLY A 33 -9.05 4.09 -22.34
C GLY A 33 -8.97 5.18 -21.27
N VAL A 34 -8.76 4.83 -20.00
CA VAL A 34 -8.51 5.78 -18.91
C VAL A 34 -7.02 6.11 -18.87
N THR A 35 -6.68 7.40 -18.93
CA THR A 35 -5.30 7.86 -18.72
C THR A 35 -5.03 7.99 -17.23
N VAL A 36 -3.88 7.48 -16.78
CA VAL A 36 -3.47 7.56 -15.38
C VAL A 36 -2.13 8.27 -15.25
N ASP A 37 -2.10 9.31 -14.41
CA ASP A 37 -0.89 10.03 -14.02
C ASP A 37 -0.49 9.63 -12.60
N PHE A 38 0.76 9.21 -12.40
CA PHE A 38 1.25 8.72 -11.11
C PHE A 38 2.11 9.73 -10.37
N ILE A 39 1.85 9.85 -9.07
CA ILE A 39 2.76 10.49 -8.12
C ILE A 39 3.33 9.42 -7.18
N LEU A 40 4.66 9.30 -7.15
CA LEU A 40 5.40 8.34 -6.32
C LEU A 40 6.26 9.06 -5.26
N PRO A 41 6.58 8.41 -4.12
CA PRO A 41 7.40 8.97 -3.03
C PRO A 41 8.90 8.87 -3.34
N VAL A 42 9.32 9.50 -4.43
CA VAL A 42 10.72 9.55 -4.89
C VAL A 42 11.28 10.97 -4.74
N LYS A 43 12.60 11.12 -4.65
CA LYS A 43 13.26 12.42 -4.45
C LYS A 43 13.17 13.32 -5.69
N GLU A 44 13.24 12.73 -6.88
CA GLU A 44 13.23 13.41 -8.17
C GLU A 44 11.80 13.79 -8.56
N ASP A 45 11.51 15.01 -9.01
CA ASP A 45 10.15 15.41 -9.44
C ASP A 45 9.75 14.75 -10.76
N VAL A 46 9.11 13.59 -10.66
CA VAL A 46 8.68 12.76 -11.78
C VAL A 46 7.21 12.43 -11.67
N CYS A 47 6.50 12.60 -12.78
CA CYS A 47 5.16 12.09 -13.03
C CYS A 47 5.25 11.06 -14.16
N PHE A 48 4.53 9.96 -14.02
CA PHE A 48 4.46 8.93 -15.06
C PHE A 48 3.05 8.94 -15.64
N GLU A 49 2.91 9.34 -16.90
CA GLU A 49 1.64 9.23 -17.62
C GLU A 49 1.60 7.87 -18.30
N ILE A 50 0.50 7.13 -18.10
CA ILE A 50 0.32 5.83 -18.73
C ILE A 50 -1.04 5.78 -19.45
N LYS A 51 -1.00 5.53 -20.76
CA LYS A 51 -2.18 5.54 -21.66
C LYS A 51 -2.60 4.17 -22.15
N ASN A 52 -1.70 3.19 -22.13
CA ASN A 52 -1.96 1.87 -22.66
C ASN A 52 -1.39 0.74 -21.75
N PRO A 53 -1.87 -0.50 -21.91
CA PRO A 53 -1.41 -1.65 -21.11
C PRO A 53 0.07 -2.02 -21.26
N GLU A 54 0.76 -1.61 -22.33
CA GLU A 54 2.19 -1.91 -22.52
C GLU A 54 3.07 -0.99 -21.68
N GLU A 55 2.74 0.30 -21.64
CA GLU A 55 3.39 1.29 -20.77
C GLU A 55 3.20 0.95 -19.28
N ALA A 56 2.13 0.22 -18.91
CA ALA A 56 1.95 -0.40 -17.58
C ALA A 56 3.20 -1.13 -17.09
N SER A 57 3.79 -1.86 -18.03
CA SER A 57 4.83 -2.85 -17.76
C SER A 57 6.20 -2.19 -17.79
N HIS A 58 6.29 -0.98 -18.36
CA HIS A 58 7.51 -0.22 -18.58
C HIS A 58 7.25 1.29 -18.44
N PRO A 59 6.98 1.79 -17.21
CA PRO A 59 6.71 3.21 -17.00
C PRO A 59 7.92 4.07 -17.42
N ARG A 60 7.68 5.19 -18.11
CA ARG A 60 8.72 6.14 -18.53
C ARG A 60 8.50 7.50 -17.85
N ILE A 61 9.58 8.12 -17.40
CA ILE A 61 9.56 9.51 -16.90
C ILE A 61 9.33 10.42 -18.10
N LYS A 62 8.33 11.30 -18.04
CA LYS A 62 8.17 12.38 -19.02
C LYS A 62 8.83 13.64 -18.47
N THR A 63 9.75 14.21 -19.23
CA THR A 63 10.33 15.53 -18.97
C THR A 63 9.75 16.54 -19.95
N ASP A 64 9.70 17.83 -19.59
CA ASP A 64 9.14 18.94 -20.40
C ASP A 64 9.77 19.10 -21.81
N LYS A 65 10.75 18.26 -22.19
CA LYS A 65 11.42 18.25 -23.50
C LYS A 65 11.00 17.10 -24.42
N ASP A 66 10.11 16.21 -23.98
CA ASP A 66 9.77 15.00 -24.74
C ASP A 66 8.70 15.23 -25.82
N ASP A 67 8.07 16.40 -25.88
CA ASP A 67 7.07 16.75 -26.90
C ASP A 67 7.66 17.28 -28.23
N GLU A 68 8.99 17.37 -28.38
CA GLU A 68 9.65 17.89 -29.59
C GLU A 68 10.49 16.90 -30.41
N VAL A 69 10.49 15.59 -30.11
CA VAL A 69 11.26 14.63 -30.92
C VAL A 69 10.39 13.47 -31.41
N GLU A 70 9.47 13.79 -32.33
CA GLU A 70 9.07 12.81 -33.34
C GLU A 70 10.27 12.53 -34.24
N GLY A 71 10.85 11.35 -34.06
CA GLY A 71 11.84 10.80 -34.96
C GLY A 71 13.24 10.80 -34.39
N LEU A 72 13.60 9.71 -33.70
CA LEU A 72 14.91 9.08 -33.81
C LEU A 72 14.82 7.67 -33.18
N LYS A 73 14.84 6.65 -34.05
CA LYS A 73 15.31 5.32 -33.68
C LYS A 73 16.79 5.49 -33.28
N GLY A 74 17.11 5.34 -32.00
CA GLY A 74 18.49 5.50 -31.53
C GLY A 74 18.66 5.11 -30.06
N GLU A 75 19.21 3.91 -29.87
CA GLU A 75 20.05 3.49 -28.75
C GLU A 75 19.48 3.59 -27.32
N ALA A 76 18.97 2.43 -26.87
CA ALA A 76 18.80 2.08 -25.48
C ALA A 76 20.16 2.16 -24.74
N GLY A 77 20.41 3.27 -24.06
CA GLY A 77 21.66 3.46 -23.34
C GLY A 77 21.70 4.65 -22.38
N ALA A 78 20.55 5.14 -21.88
CA ALA A 78 20.57 6.15 -20.82
C ALA A 78 20.75 5.44 -19.47
N ASN A 79 21.87 5.71 -18.79
CA ASN A 79 22.17 5.31 -17.41
C ASN A 79 20.95 5.53 -16.48
N LYS A 80 20.13 4.49 -16.30
CA LYS A 80 18.98 4.49 -15.40
C LYS A 80 19.50 4.45 -13.97
N LYS A 81 19.74 5.61 -13.35
CA LYS A 81 19.92 5.66 -11.89
C LYS A 81 18.61 5.19 -11.23
N PRO A 82 18.65 4.23 -10.29
CA PRO A 82 17.46 3.86 -9.53
C PRO A 82 17.00 5.05 -8.68
N LEU A 83 15.69 5.32 -8.67
CA LEU A 83 15.08 6.39 -7.86
C LEU A 83 15.30 6.07 -6.37
N GLU A 84 15.67 7.08 -5.59
CA GLU A 84 15.87 6.92 -4.13
C GLU A 84 14.54 7.12 -3.39
N PHE A 85 14.02 6.04 -2.82
CA PHE A 85 12.81 6.05 -1.99
C PHE A 85 13.13 6.37 -0.54
N PHE A 86 12.21 7.03 0.16
CA PHE A 86 12.36 7.31 1.58
C PHE A 86 12.20 6.03 2.43
N LYS A 87 13.23 5.58 3.16
CA LYS A 87 13.16 4.44 4.11
C LYS A 87 12.27 4.74 5.32
N VAL A 88 11.12 4.08 5.49
CA VAL A 88 10.23 4.28 6.66
C VAL A 88 10.71 3.42 7.81
N VAL A 89 10.84 4.00 9.00
CA VAL A 89 11.07 3.27 10.26
C VAL A 89 9.77 3.40 11.06
N TYR A 90 9.23 2.27 11.48
CA TYR A 90 7.99 2.18 12.23
C TYR A 90 8.35 2.10 13.72
N GLU A 91 8.08 3.16 14.47
CA GLU A 91 8.22 3.16 15.92
C GLU A 91 6.82 3.16 16.53
N LEU A 92 6.51 2.10 17.29
CA LEU A 92 5.26 2.00 18.05
C LEU A 92 5.36 2.95 19.25
N PRO A 93 4.34 3.78 19.53
CA PRO A 93 4.29 4.50 20.79
C PRO A 93 4.13 3.52 21.97
N GLU A 94 4.69 3.88 23.13
CA GLU A 94 4.46 3.17 24.38
C GLU A 94 2.95 3.17 24.72
N GLU A 95 2.47 2.05 25.27
CA GLU A 95 1.05 1.82 25.57
C GLU A 95 0.42 2.97 26.38
N GLY A 96 -0.78 3.40 25.97
CA GLY A 96 -1.72 4.07 26.85
C GLY A 96 -1.99 5.55 26.57
N ALA A 97 -3.14 5.82 25.96
CA ALA A 97 -3.85 7.11 26.10
C ALA A 97 -5.37 7.02 25.97
N TYR A 98 -5.94 5.87 25.57
CA TYR A 98 -7.37 5.74 25.28
C TYR A 98 -7.97 4.49 25.96
N ALA A 99 -9.15 4.64 26.58
CA ALA A 99 -9.91 3.53 27.17
C ALA A 99 -10.47 2.56 26.11
N SER A 100 -10.80 3.09 24.92
CA SER A 100 -11.02 2.32 23.69
C SER A 100 -10.74 3.19 22.45
N LEU A 101 -10.21 2.60 21.37
CA LEU A 101 -10.01 3.32 20.10
C LEU A 101 -11.32 3.78 19.44
N LYS A 102 -12.43 3.08 19.72
CA LYS A 102 -13.74 3.48 19.23
C LYS A 102 -14.12 4.83 19.84
N ASP A 103 -13.84 5.04 21.12
CA ASP A 103 -14.04 6.33 21.78
C ASP A 103 -13.11 7.41 21.22
N PHE A 104 -11.86 7.07 20.88
CA PHE A 104 -10.95 7.98 20.18
C PHE A 104 -11.51 8.45 18.82
N ILE A 105 -11.99 7.54 17.98
CA ILE A 105 -12.59 7.93 16.68
C ILE A 105 -13.85 8.77 16.88
N VAL A 106 -14.69 8.43 17.87
CA VAL A 106 -15.85 9.26 18.22
C VAL A 106 -15.41 10.66 18.68
N GLU A 107 -14.32 10.76 19.44
CA GLU A 107 -13.76 12.04 19.88
C GLU A 107 -13.25 12.87 18.70
N VAL A 108 -12.50 12.25 17.77
CA VAL A 108 -12.08 12.89 16.51
C VAL A 108 -13.30 13.41 15.74
N SER A 109 -14.35 12.59 15.63
CA SER A 109 -15.60 13.00 14.98
C SER A 109 -16.28 14.18 15.68
N LYS A 110 -16.27 14.23 17.02
CA LYS A 110 -16.86 15.33 17.79
C LYS A 110 -16.06 16.61 17.64
N ARG A 111 -14.72 16.53 17.72
CA ARG A 111 -13.81 17.68 17.61
C ARG A 111 -13.91 18.40 16.27
N LEU A 112 -14.23 17.67 15.20
CA LEU A 112 -14.35 18.24 13.86
C LEU A 112 -15.72 18.88 13.60
N GLU A 113 -16.67 18.80 14.54
CA GLU A 113 -18.05 19.36 14.48
C GLU A 113 -18.84 19.01 13.20
N VAL A 114 -18.36 18.09 12.38
CA VAL A 114 -18.90 17.75 11.07
C VAL A 114 -18.99 16.23 10.98
N VAL A 115 -20.22 15.74 10.78
CA VAL A 115 -20.46 14.33 10.47
C VAL A 115 -20.53 14.18 8.94
N PRO A 116 -19.62 13.43 8.32
CA PRO A 116 -19.64 13.17 6.88
C PRO A 116 -20.81 12.24 6.54
N SER A 117 -21.95 12.84 6.21
CA SER A 117 -23.22 12.10 6.08
C SER A 117 -23.61 11.74 4.64
N LYS A 118 -22.93 12.29 3.62
CA LYS A 118 -23.35 12.15 2.20
C LYS A 118 -22.19 12.03 1.21
N LEU A 119 -22.51 11.57 0.00
CA LEU A 119 -21.66 11.68 -1.20
C LEU A 119 -21.45 13.15 -1.57
N GLY A 120 -20.27 13.51 -2.09
CA GLY A 120 -20.00 14.87 -2.56
C GLY A 120 -19.77 15.91 -1.47
N VAL A 121 -19.51 15.49 -0.22
CA VAL A 121 -19.19 16.42 0.87
C VAL A 121 -17.89 17.15 0.54
N GLU A 122 -17.94 18.48 0.52
CA GLU A 122 -16.76 19.31 0.42
C GLU A 122 -15.89 19.11 1.67
N VAL A 123 -14.57 19.07 1.51
CA VAL A 123 -13.66 18.94 2.65
C VAL A 123 -13.72 20.25 3.47
N PRO A 124 -14.14 20.20 4.75
CA PRO A 124 -14.19 21.39 5.60
C PRO A 124 -12.80 21.96 5.84
N GLU A 125 -12.70 23.28 6.05
CA GLU A 125 -11.40 23.91 6.35
C GLU A 125 -10.79 23.37 7.65
N ALA A 126 -11.62 23.03 8.65
CA ALA A 126 -11.19 22.40 9.89
C ALA A 126 -10.45 21.06 9.65
N VAL A 127 -10.86 20.28 8.65
CA VAL A 127 -10.18 19.03 8.28
C VAL A 127 -8.82 19.32 7.67
N ILE A 128 -8.72 20.34 6.80
CA ILE A 128 -7.44 20.74 6.19
C ILE A 128 -6.47 21.27 7.25
N LEU A 129 -6.94 22.10 8.18
CA LEU A 129 -6.16 22.59 9.31
C LEU A 129 -5.66 21.42 10.18
N ARG A 130 -6.54 20.47 10.50
CA ARG A 130 -6.16 19.30 11.29
C ARG A 130 -5.13 18.42 10.58
N LEU A 131 -5.27 18.21 9.27
CA LEU A 131 -4.25 17.50 8.50
C LEU A 131 -2.91 18.23 8.54
N LYS A 132 -2.89 19.56 8.40
CA LYS A 132 -1.65 20.35 8.50
C LYS A 132 -1.00 20.19 9.89
N GLU A 133 -1.79 20.23 10.96
CA GLU A 133 -1.28 19.97 12.31
C GLU A 133 -0.64 18.59 12.43
N ILE A 134 -1.31 17.54 11.92
CA ILE A 134 -0.78 16.18 11.91
C ILE A 134 0.54 16.14 11.14
N LEU A 135 0.57 16.68 9.91
CA LEU A 135 1.74 16.66 9.02
C LEU A 135 2.94 17.46 9.53
N LEU A 136 2.72 18.40 10.45
CA LEU A 136 3.78 19.17 11.11
C LEU A 136 4.33 18.50 12.37
N GLN A 137 3.75 17.36 12.80
CA GLN A 137 4.30 16.61 13.92
C GLN A 137 5.64 16.02 13.52
N GLY A 138 6.70 16.37 14.25
CA GLY A 138 8.11 16.05 13.94
C GLY A 138 8.50 14.58 14.06
N ASN A 139 7.57 13.64 13.92
CA ASN A 139 7.91 12.22 13.88
C ASN A 139 8.38 11.82 12.46
N HIS A 140 9.37 10.94 12.38
CA HIS A 140 10.06 10.63 11.13
C HIS A 140 9.11 10.07 10.04
N MET A 141 8.11 9.28 10.42
CA MET A 141 7.15 8.70 9.49
C MET A 141 6.22 9.75 8.87
N ILE A 142 5.63 10.62 9.67
CA ILE A 142 4.72 11.67 9.22
C ILE A 142 5.46 12.74 8.42
N SER A 143 6.73 13.04 8.74
CA SER A 143 7.55 13.92 7.90
C SER A 143 7.64 13.45 6.44
N LYS A 144 7.64 12.14 6.19
CA LYS A 144 7.64 11.59 4.82
C LYS A 144 6.29 11.71 4.14
N VAL A 145 5.21 11.56 4.89
CA VAL A 145 3.84 11.82 4.40
C VAL A 145 3.68 13.31 4.08
N SER A 146 4.25 14.18 4.90
CA SER A 146 4.27 15.64 4.70
C SER A 146 5.00 16.01 3.40
N TYR A 147 6.21 15.50 3.22
CA TYR A 147 6.99 15.70 1.99
C TYR A 147 6.26 15.18 0.75
N TYR A 148 5.69 13.97 0.82
CA TYR A 148 4.88 13.42 -0.27
C TYR A 148 3.67 14.30 -0.58
N THR A 149 3.01 14.82 0.45
CA THR A 149 1.82 15.68 0.32
C THR A 149 2.15 17.00 -0.36
N GLU A 150 3.19 17.70 0.10
CA GLU A 150 3.67 18.95 -0.52
C GLU A 150 4.01 18.73 -2.00
N ARG A 151 4.73 17.65 -2.28
CA ARG A 151 5.09 17.27 -3.65
C ARG A 151 3.86 16.98 -4.51
N ALA A 152 2.89 16.22 -4.00
CA ALA A 152 1.68 15.89 -4.73
C ALA A 152 0.89 17.14 -5.11
N LEU A 153 0.77 18.10 -4.20
CA LEU A 153 0.13 19.41 -4.48
C LEU A 153 0.84 20.17 -5.59
N ARG A 154 2.17 20.28 -5.52
CA ARG A 154 2.98 21.00 -6.51
C ARG A 154 2.95 20.35 -7.90
N LEU A 155 2.97 19.02 -7.98
CA LEU A 155 2.89 18.31 -9.26
C LEU A 155 1.48 18.38 -9.86
N ALA A 156 0.44 18.37 -9.02
CA ALA A 156 -0.94 18.49 -9.47
C ALA A 156 -1.24 19.82 -10.18
N GLU A 157 -0.51 20.90 -9.87
CA GLU A 157 -0.63 22.18 -10.60
C GLU A 157 -0.17 22.09 -12.06
N LYS A 158 0.64 21.07 -12.40
CA LYS A 158 1.24 20.89 -13.73
C LYS A 158 0.50 19.86 -14.60
N VAL A 159 -0.48 19.16 -14.05
CA VAL A 159 -1.20 18.09 -14.75
C VAL A 159 -2.70 18.32 -14.68
N ASP A 160 -3.41 18.01 -15.76
CA ASP A 160 -4.87 18.08 -15.80
C ASP A 160 -5.48 16.71 -15.48
N PHE A 161 -6.46 16.69 -14.58
CA PHE A 161 -7.11 15.46 -14.14
C PHE A 161 -8.60 15.68 -13.80
N ASP A 162 -9.38 14.61 -13.96
CA ASP A 162 -10.82 14.57 -13.69
C ASP A 162 -11.12 14.00 -12.29
N LEU A 163 -10.23 13.16 -11.76
CA LEU A 163 -10.43 12.36 -10.55
C LEU A 163 -9.09 12.20 -9.80
N VAL A 164 -9.13 12.26 -8.47
CA VAL A 164 -8.01 11.87 -7.60
C VAL A 164 -8.28 10.46 -7.07
N HIS A 165 -7.29 9.57 -7.19
CA HIS A 165 -7.35 8.20 -6.64
C HIS A 165 -6.20 8.00 -5.64
N ALA A 166 -6.51 8.02 -4.35
CA ALA A 166 -5.55 7.92 -3.27
C ALA A 166 -5.48 6.50 -2.68
N HIS A 167 -4.28 5.93 -2.60
CA HIS A 167 -4.03 4.59 -2.05
C HIS A 167 -3.45 4.65 -0.63
N ASP A 168 -4.16 4.04 0.32
CA ASP A 168 -3.82 3.93 1.74
C ASP A 168 -3.56 5.28 2.45
N TRP A 169 -3.47 5.22 3.78
CA TRP A 169 -3.38 6.37 4.67
C TRP A 169 -2.25 7.34 4.35
N LEU A 170 -1.13 6.86 3.79
CA LEU A 170 0.03 7.66 3.43
C LEU A 170 -0.29 8.71 2.35
N THR A 171 -1.33 8.50 1.54
CA THR A 171 -1.68 9.41 0.43
C THR A 171 -2.97 10.19 0.67
N TYR A 172 -3.73 9.84 1.71
CA TYR A 172 -5.00 10.50 2.04
C TYR A 172 -4.87 12.00 2.35
N PRO A 173 -3.84 12.48 3.07
CA PRO A 173 -3.67 13.92 3.28
C PRO A 173 -3.57 14.69 1.95
N ALA A 174 -2.75 14.20 1.02
CA ALA A 174 -2.64 14.75 -0.32
C ALA A 174 -3.96 14.68 -1.09
N GLY A 175 -4.64 13.53 -1.06
CA GLY A 175 -5.93 13.35 -1.74
C GLY A 175 -7.01 14.32 -1.26
N LEU A 176 -7.12 14.54 0.05
CA LEU A 176 -8.08 15.47 0.64
C LEU A 176 -7.77 16.93 0.30
N MET A 177 -6.49 17.33 0.36
CA MET A 177 -6.08 18.68 -0.02
C MET A 177 -6.31 18.93 -1.52
N LEU A 178 -6.01 17.97 -2.38
CA LEU A 178 -6.28 18.07 -3.82
C LEU A 178 -7.78 18.17 -4.11
N LYS A 179 -8.61 17.36 -3.44
CA LYS A 179 -10.07 17.48 -3.54
C LYS A 179 -10.55 18.87 -3.17
N LYS A 180 -10.03 19.46 -2.10
CA LYS A 180 -10.39 20.81 -1.66
C LYS A 180 -9.97 21.89 -2.67
N TYR A 181 -8.71 21.87 -3.10
CA TYR A 181 -8.15 22.96 -3.90
C TYR A 181 -8.53 22.89 -5.38
N PHE A 182 -8.58 21.69 -5.96
CA PHE A 182 -8.92 21.50 -7.37
C PHE A 182 -10.40 21.21 -7.62
N LYS A 183 -11.20 21.01 -6.54
CA LYS A 183 -12.63 20.68 -6.61
C LYS A 183 -12.92 19.46 -7.49
N LYS A 184 -12.01 18.50 -7.51
CA LYS A 184 -12.14 17.22 -8.23
C LYS A 184 -12.56 16.10 -7.27
N PRO A 185 -13.37 15.12 -7.72
CA PRO A 185 -13.79 13.99 -6.89
C PRO A 185 -12.59 13.16 -6.41
N LEU A 186 -12.70 12.62 -5.20
CA LEU A 186 -11.69 11.76 -4.56
C LEU A 186 -12.23 10.35 -4.34
N VAL A 187 -11.43 9.37 -4.76
CA VAL A 187 -11.57 7.95 -4.39
C VAL A 187 -10.45 7.56 -3.44
N SER A 188 -10.80 7.14 -2.24
CA SER A 188 -9.84 6.56 -1.29
C SER A 188 -9.87 5.03 -1.41
N HIS A 189 -8.72 4.41 -1.60
CA HIS A 189 -8.58 2.96 -1.80
C HIS A 189 -7.69 2.39 -0.71
N ILE A 190 -8.29 1.55 0.15
CA ILE A 190 -7.61 0.98 1.32
C ILE A 190 -7.29 -0.50 1.10
N HIS A 191 -6.01 -0.85 1.22
CA HIS A 191 -5.49 -2.21 1.06
C HIS A 191 -5.39 -2.95 2.38
N ALA A 192 -5.10 -2.21 3.45
CA ALA A 192 -5.16 -2.67 4.82
C ALA A 192 -5.45 -1.47 5.71
N THR A 193 -6.22 -1.65 6.77
CA THR A 193 -6.40 -0.61 7.79
C THR A 193 -5.31 -0.68 8.84
N GLU A 194 -5.19 0.34 9.67
CA GLU A 194 -4.32 0.29 10.83
C GLU A 194 -4.73 -0.81 11.82
N PHE A 195 -6.03 -1.11 11.91
CA PHE A 195 -6.54 -2.26 12.67
C PHE A 195 -6.02 -3.61 12.14
N ASP A 196 -5.72 -3.70 10.84
CA ASP A 196 -5.18 -4.92 10.24
C ASP A 196 -3.65 -5.01 10.39
N ARG A 197 -2.97 -3.86 10.35
CA ARG A 197 -1.51 -3.76 10.32
C ARG A 197 -0.89 -3.82 11.70
N ALA A 198 -1.52 -3.16 12.67
CA ALA A 198 -1.01 -3.05 14.00
C ALA A 198 -1.18 -4.36 14.78
N ILE A 199 -0.20 -4.63 15.66
CA ILE A 199 -0.40 -5.56 16.75
C ILE A 199 -0.97 -4.73 17.90
N GLY A 200 -2.20 -5.01 18.30
CA GLY A 200 -2.89 -4.23 19.33
C GLY A 200 -3.61 -3.00 18.77
N PHE A 201 -3.49 -1.86 19.45
CA PHE A 201 -4.29 -0.67 19.18
C PHE A 201 -3.75 0.25 18.06
N GLY A 202 -2.59 -0.05 17.46
CA GLY A 202 -2.05 0.77 16.37
C GLY A 202 -1.75 2.22 16.71
N HIS A 203 -1.36 2.99 15.69
CA HIS A 203 -0.94 4.38 15.87
C HIS A 203 -2.14 5.34 15.76
N PRO A 204 -2.46 6.15 16.80
CA PRO A 204 -3.63 7.03 16.81
C PRO A 204 -3.70 8.02 15.63
N LEU A 205 -2.57 8.62 15.25
CA LEU A 205 -2.52 9.51 14.08
C LEU A 205 -2.85 8.79 12.76
N ILE A 206 -2.45 7.52 12.60
CA ILE A 206 -2.78 6.75 11.40
C ILE A 206 -4.28 6.49 11.37
N HIS A 207 -4.86 6.09 12.51
CA HIS A 207 -6.31 5.94 12.64
C HIS A 207 -7.06 7.24 12.30
N GLU A 208 -6.55 8.38 12.73
CA GLU A 208 -7.14 9.69 12.40
C GLU A 208 -7.01 10.01 10.91
N ILE A 209 -5.85 9.78 10.28
CA ILE A 209 -5.66 9.97 8.84
C ILE A 209 -6.58 9.04 8.03
N GLU A 210 -6.69 7.76 8.42
CA GLU A 210 -7.60 6.79 7.80
C GLU A 210 -9.05 7.26 7.94
N TYR A 211 -9.47 7.65 9.14
CA TYR A 211 -10.82 8.17 9.38
C TYR A 211 -11.14 9.36 8.47
N LEU A 212 -10.25 10.36 8.40
CA LEU A 212 -10.43 11.55 7.57
C LEU A 212 -10.47 11.18 6.08
N GLY A 213 -9.49 10.41 5.62
CA GLY A 213 -9.36 10.03 4.22
C GLY A 213 -10.52 9.19 3.69
N LEU A 214 -11.07 8.30 4.52
CA LEU A 214 -12.19 7.45 4.14
C LEU A 214 -13.51 8.21 4.16
N ASN A 215 -13.74 9.03 5.19
CA ASN A 215 -15.03 9.68 5.38
C ASN A 215 -15.25 10.89 4.47
N TYR A 216 -14.19 11.66 4.17
CA TYR A 216 -14.27 12.84 3.30
C TYR A 216 -14.01 12.55 1.82
N ALA A 217 -13.71 11.29 1.47
CA ALA A 217 -13.75 10.84 0.09
C ALA A 217 -15.18 10.75 -0.47
N ASP A 218 -15.30 10.85 -1.79
CA ASP A 218 -16.57 10.67 -2.51
C ASP A 218 -16.92 9.20 -2.64
N ARG A 219 -15.91 8.34 -2.86
CA ARG A 219 -16.04 6.89 -2.83
C ARG A 219 -14.87 6.27 -2.09
N VAL A 220 -15.13 5.10 -1.51
CA VAL A 220 -14.12 4.28 -0.85
C VAL A 220 -14.06 2.91 -1.53
N ILE A 221 -12.88 2.49 -1.94
CA ILE A 221 -12.63 1.15 -2.44
C ILE A 221 -11.98 0.33 -1.31
N ALA A 222 -12.61 -0.78 -0.95
CA ALA A 222 -12.08 -1.77 -0.01
C ALA A 222 -11.68 -3.04 -0.77
N VAL A 223 -10.52 -3.61 -0.43
CA VAL A 223 -9.98 -4.78 -1.14
C VAL A 223 -10.65 -6.12 -0.78
N SER A 224 -11.55 -6.12 0.19
CA SER A 224 -12.28 -7.31 0.61
C SER A 224 -13.55 -6.94 1.40
N ARG A 225 -14.45 -7.92 1.58
CA ARG A 225 -15.58 -7.79 2.52
C ARG A 225 -15.12 -7.58 3.96
N TYR A 226 -14.01 -8.20 4.35
CA TYR A 226 -13.45 -8.05 5.69
C TYR A 226 -13.00 -6.61 5.94
N THR A 227 -12.19 -6.05 5.03
CA THR A 227 -11.76 -4.64 5.09
C THR A 227 -12.96 -3.69 5.05
N ALA A 228 -13.96 -3.97 4.20
CA ALA A 228 -15.19 -3.17 4.12
C ALA A 228 -15.96 -3.15 5.46
N ASN A 229 -16.05 -4.29 6.15
CA ASN A 229 -16.68 -4.37 7.46
C ASN A 229 -15.88 -3.57 8.51
N ILE A 230 -14.55 -3.68 8.50
CA ILE A 230 -13.70 -2.91 9.44
C ILE A 230 -13.93 -1.41 9.27
N ILE A 231 -13.84 -0.89 8.05
CA ILE A 231 -14.00 0.56 7.83
C ILE A 231 -15.42 1.04 8.16
N LYS A 232 -16.44 0.20 7.99
CA LYS A 232 -17.81 0.50 8.39
C LYS A 232 -17.96 0.52 9.91
N GLU A 233 -17.44 -0.48 10.60
CA GLU A 233 -17.62 -0.67 12.05
C GLU A 233 -16.74 0.24 12.90
N HIS A 234 -15.49 0.46 12.47
CA HIS A 234 -14.49 1.18 13.26
C HIS A 234 -14.27 2.62 12.80
N TYR A 235 -14.40 2.91 11.50
CA TYR A 235 -14.27 4.26 10.95
C TYR A 235 -15.61 4.91 10.60
N PHE A 236 -16.72 4.22 10.83
CA PHE A 236 -18.08 4.72 10.61
C PHE A 236 -18.35 5.18 9.16
N VAL A 237 -17.63 4.62 8.19
CA VAL A 237 -17.79 4.98 6.78
C VAL A 237 -19.17 4.54 6.28
N PRO A 238 -19.98 5.44 5.69
CA PRO A 238 -21.29 5.08 5.15
C PRO A 238 -21.21 4.01 4.05
N GLU A 239 -22.07 3.00 4.13
CA GLU A 239 -22.04 1.82 3.26
C GLU A 239 -22.22 2.19 1.77
N GLU A 240 -23.01 3.22 1.48
CA GLU A 240 -23.25 3.70 0.12
C GLU A 240 -21.98 4.20 -0.58
N LYS A 241 -20.97 4.65 0.19
CA LYS A 241 -19.66 5.09 -0.34
C LYS A 241 -18.74 3.92 -0.65
N ILE A 242 -18.92 2.78 0.02
CA ILE A 242 -18.01 1.64 -0.03
C ILE A 242 -18.28 0.82 -1.29
N ARG A 243 -17.22 0.51 -2.03
CA ARG A 243 -17.22 -0.46 -3.14
C ARG A 243 -16.13 -1.47 -2.91
N ILE A 244 -16.47 -2.75 -3.08
CA ILE A 244 -15.52 -3.85 -2.86
C ILE A 244 -14.90 -4.19 -4.21
N VAL A 245 -13.59 -4.05 -4.32
CA VAL A 245 -12.81 -4.44 -5.51
C VAL A 245 -11.63 -5.26 -5.01
N TYR A 246 -11.67 -6.58 -5.26
CA TYR A 246 -10.60 -7.47 -4.83
C TYR A 246 -9.29 -7.16 -5.56
N ASN A 247 -8.17 -7.36 -4.85
CA ASN A 247 -6.85 -7.15 -5.42
C ASN A 247 -6.64 -7.97 -6.69
N ALA A 248 -6.24 -7.28 -7.75
CA ALA A 248 -5.86 -7.92 -8.99
C ALA A 248 -4.59 -8.74 -8.79
N TYR A 249 -4.56 -9.93 -9.38
CA TYR A 249 -3.36 -10.74 -9.51
C TYR A 249 -3.18 -11.11 -10.98
N TYR A 250 -1.93 -11.12 -11.43
CA TYR A 250 -1.57 -11.57 -12.75
C TYR A 250 -1.07 -13.01 -12.66
N VAL A 251 -1.68 -13.90 -13.45
CA VAL A 251 -1.16 -15.26 -13.67
C VAL A 251 -0.46 -15.23 -15.02
N GLU A 252 0.83 -15.53 -15.03
CA GLU A 252 1.51 -15.82 -16.31
C GLU A 252 0.80 -17.01 -16.97
N THR A 253 0.41 -16.83 -18.22
CA THR A 253 -0.36 -17.81 -18.99
C THR A 253 0.45 -19.08 -19.28
N GLU A 254 1.78 -19.01 -19.22
CA GLU A 254 2.62 -20.19 -19.29
C GLU A 254 2.68 -20.84 -17.91
N SER A 255 2.08 -22.03 -17.80
CA SER A 255 2.24 -22.85 -16.61
C SER A 255 3.73 -23.16 -16.45
N PRO A 256 4.38 -22.76 -15.33
CA PRO A 256 5.79 -23.08 -15.14
C PRO A 256 5.96 -24.59 -15.19
N GLN A 257 7.02 -25.06 -15.85
CA GLN A 257 7.34 -26.49 -15.84
C GLN A 257 7.47 -26.95 -14.39
N LYS A 258 6.55 -27.82 -13.96
CA LYS A 258 6.53 -28.35 -12.60
C LYS A 258 7.69 -29.31 -12.40
N VAL A 259 8.85 -28.78 -12.04
CA VAL A 259 10.01 -29.60 -11.66
C VAL A 259 9.88 -29.99 -10.20
N ARG A 260 9.65 -31.29 -9.95
CA ARG A 260 9.64 -31.83 -8.59
C ARG A 260 11.07 -31.91 -8.06
N LYS A 261 11.49 -30.90 -7.30
CA LYS A 261 12.81 -30.86 -6.66
C LYS A 261 12.96 -31.82 -5.47
N PHE A 262 11.85 -32.14 -4.79
CA PHE A 262 11.86 -32.96 -3.57
C PHE A 262 11.00 -34.20 -3.72
N LYS A 263 11.49 -35.32 -3.19
CA LYS A 263 10.72 -36.58 -3.12
C LYS A 263 9.60 -36.48 -2.08
N GLU A 264 9.85 -35.80 -0.96
CA GLU A 264 8.84 -35.55 0.06
C GLU A 264 7.84 -34.45 -0.35
N PRO A 265 6.61 -34.46 0.20
CA PRO A 265 5.72 -33.31 0.17
C PRO A 265 6.38 -32.07 0.80
N VAL A 266 6.12 -30.91 0.20
CA VAL A 266 6.62 -29.62 0.68
C VAL A 266 5.46 -28.78 1.22
N VAL A 267 5.61 -28.30 2.46
CA VAL A 267 4.74 -27.29 3.07
C VAL A 267 5.46 -25.96 2.97
N LEU A 268 4.85 -24.98 2.31
CA LEU A 268 5.47 -23.69 2.00
C LEU A 268 4.88 -22.56 2.86
N PHE A 269 5.74 -21.81 3.52
CA PHE A 269 5.48 -20.46 3.98
C PHE A 269 6.03 -19.47 2.94
N LEU A 270 5.20 -18.57 2.44
CA LEU A 270 5.60 -17.54 1.48
C LEU A 270 5.14 -16.16 1.98
N GLY A 271 6.08 -15.29 2.33
CA GLY A 271 5.78 -13.93 2.77
C GLY A 271 6.91 -13.30 3.59
N ARG A 272 6.73 -12.02 3.95
CA ARG A 272 7.66 -11.32 4.85
C ARG A 272 7.72 -12.02 6.21
N LEU A 273 8.92 -12.14 6.78
CA LEU A 273 9.13 -12.73 8.10
C LEU A 273 8.94 -11.66 9.18
N THR A 274 7.69 -11.25 9.36
CA THR A 274 7.25 -10.29 10.37
C THR A 274 6.15 -10.89 11.24
N PRO A 275 5.91 -10.40 12.47
CA PRO A 275 4.95 -11.02 13.38
C PRO A 275 3.53 -11.10 12.79
N GLN A 276 3.13 -10.07 12.04
CA GLN A 276 1.82 -10.01 11.35
C GLN A 276 1.59 -11.18 10.37
N LYS A 277 2.66 -11.76 9.80
CA LYS A 277 2.57 -12.89 8.87
C LYS A 277 2.59 -14.25 9.58
N GLY A 278 2.74 -14.27 10.91
CA GLY A 278 2.70 -15.48 11.73
C GLY A 278 3.74 -16.56 11.37
N PRO A 279 5.00 -16.24 11.00
CA PRO A 279 5.99 -17.27 10.70
C PRO A 279 6.33 -18.16 11.91
N THR A 280 6.09 -17.67 13.14
CA THR A 280 6.24 -18.46 14.36
C THR A 280 5.25 -19.60 14.43
N ILE A 281 3.97 -19.34 14.11
CA ILE A 281 2.91 -20.35 14.05
C ILE A 281 3.27 -21.44 13.03
N PHE A 282 3.89 -21.05 11.91
CA PHE A 282 4.37 -21.99 10.91
C PHE A 282 5.48 -22.93 11.44
N LEU A 283 6.41 -22.42 12.25
CA LEU A 283 7.43 -23.26 12.89
C LEU A 283 6.85 -24.17 13.98
N GLU A 284 5.84 -23.72 14.73
CA GLU A 284 5.14 -24.60 15.68
C GLU A 284 4.41 -25.73 14.98
N LEU A 285 3.74 -25.42 13.87
CA LEU A 285 3.13 -26.42 12.98
C LEU A 285 4.20 -27.42 12.52
N ALA A 286 5.34 -26.92 12.02
CA ALA A 286 6.43 -27.78 11.56
C ALA A 286 6.91 -28.72 12.67
N LYS A 287 7.14 -28.21 13.88
CA LYS A 287 7.50 -29.02 15.06
C LYS A 287 6.50 -30.15 15.30
N LYS A 288 5.20 -29.83 15.42
CA LYS A 288 4.13 -30.80 15.72
C LYS A 288 4.01 -31.88 14.64
N VAL A 289 4.23 -31.52 13.37
CA VAL A 289 4.21 -32.50 12.27
C VAL A 289 5.46 -33.39 12.30
N LEU A 290 6.64 -32.81 12.53
CA LEU A 290 7.92 -33.52 12.53
C LEU A 290 8.11 -34.46 13.72
N GLU A 291 7.39 -34.22 14.81
CA GLU A 291 7.22 -35.17 15.93
C GLU A 291 6.47 -36.45 15.51
N ARG A 292 5.64 -36.38 14.47
CA ARG A 292 4.84 -37.53 13.99
C ARG A 292 5.42 -38.18 12.72
N THR A 293 6.00 -37.40 11.82
CA THR A 293 6.57 -37.91 10.57
C THR A 293 7.70 -37.04 10.04
N ARG A 294 8.78 -37.68 9.60
CA ARG A 294 9.92 -37.04 8.91
C ARG A 294 9.76 -37.04 7.38
N LYS A 295 8.69 -37.63 6.84
CA LYS A 295 8.44 -37.73 5.38
C LYS A 295 7.80 -36.46 4.82
N VAL A 296 8.29 -35.29 5.25
CA VAL A 296 7.79 -33.97 4.85
C VAL A 296 8.92 -32.96 4.95
N ARG A 297 8.82 -31.89 4.15
CA ARG A 297 9.74 -30.76 4.16
C ARG A 297 8.97 -29.45 4.34
N PHE A 298 9.50 -28.57 5.15
CA PHE A 298 9.00 -27.22 5.38
C PHE A 298 9.94 -26.23 4.71
N LEU A 299 9.38 -25.34 3.90
CA LEU A 299 10.12 -24.29 3.20
C LEU A 299 9.61 -22.93 3.65
N VAL A 300 10.52 -22.06 4.07
CA VAL A 300 10.25 -20.68 4.46
C VAL A 300 10.87 -19.76 3.41
N ALA A 301 10.01 -19.14 2.61
CA ALA A 301 10.39 -18.23 1.54
C ALA A 301 9.99 -16.79 1.85
N GLY A 302 11.00 -15.92 1.92
CA GLY A 302 10.86 -14.52 2.28
C GLY A 302 11.94 -14.07 3.25
N SER A 303 11.93 -12.78 3.56
CA SER A 303 12.86 -12.12 4.48
C SER A 303 12.12 -11.18 5.40
N GLY A 304 12.73 -10.80 6.51
CA GLY A 304 12.13 -9.87 7.49
C GLY A 304 12.89 -9.85 8.80
N GLU A 305 12.44 -9.01 9.73
CA GLU A 305 13.10 -8.80 11.03
C GLU A 305 13.20 -10.07 11.87
N MET A 306 12.25 -11.00 11.73
CA MET A 306 12.24 -12.25 12.50
C MET A 306 13.15 -13.33 11.93
N GLU A 307 13.77 -13.12 10.76
CA GLU A 307 14.48 -14.16 10.01
C GLU A 307 15.54 -14.87 10.86
N ARG A 308 16.40 -14.11 11.53
CA ARG A 308 17.47 -14.64 12.38
C ARG A 308 16.92 -15.48 13.53
N ASP A 309 15.92 -14.98 14.24
CA ASP A 309 15.36 -15.65 15.41
C ASP A 309 14.61 -16.92 15.03
N LEU A 310 13.89 -16.89 13.90
CA LEU A 310 13.23 -18.07 13.33
C LEU A 310 14.24 -19.16 12.93
N MET A 311 15.38 -18.78 12.35
CA MET A 311 16.44 -19.73 11.99
C MET A 311 17.10 -20.36 13.21
N LEU A 312 17.37 -19.56 14.25
CA LEU A 312 17.93 -20.05 15.52
C LEU A 312 16.96 -21.02 16.20
N TRP A 313 15.67 -20.67 16.23
CA TRP A 313 14.65 -21.54 16.78
C TRP A 313 14.50 -22.84 15.98
N ALA A 314 14.42 -22.77 14.64
CA ALA A 314 14.35 -23.97 13.81
C ALA A 314 15.55 -24.90 14.01
N SER A 315 16.74 -24.33 14.22
CA SER A 315 17.97 -25.08 14.52
C SER A 315 17.90 -25.76 15.89
N SER A 316 17.37 -25.09 16.92
CA SER A 316 17.24 -25.66 18.27
C SER A 316 16.23 -26.81 18.36
N LEU A 317 15.29 -26.91 17.42
CA LEU A 317 14.32 -28.01 17.36
C LEU A 317 14.93 -29.36 16.91
N GLY A 318 16.17 -29.37 16.42
CA GLY A 318 16.82 -30.60 15.92
C GLY A 318 16.26 -31.11 14.59
N TYR A 319 15.51 -30.27 13.85
CA TYR A 319 14.89 -30.61 12.57
C TYR A 319 15.49 -29.88 11.37
N GLY A 320 16.73 -29.38 11.46
CA GLY A 320 17.34 -28.53 10.42
C GLY A 320 17.32 -29.13 9.01
N ALA A 321 17.38 -30.46 8.85
CA ALA A 321 17.29 -31.13 7.55
C ALA A 321 15.89 -31.07 6.89
N HIS A 322 14.86 -30.72 7.67
CA HIS A 322 13.46 -30.70 7.24
C HIS A 322 12.87 -29.29 7.15
N ILE A 323 13.52 -28.28 7.74
CA ILE A 323 13.07 -26.88 7.70
C ILE A 323 14.13 -26.07 6.95
N MET A 324 13.77 -25.52 5.79
CA MET A 324 14.69 -24.79 4.92
C MET A 324 14.25 -23.33 4.78
N PHE A 325 15.18 -22.41 4.94
CA PHE A 325 14.98 -20.98 4.67
C PHE A 325 15.63 -20.63 3.34
N THR A 326 14.88 -20.02 2.43
CA THR A 326 15.41 -19.61 1.11
C THR A 326 15.87 -18.16 1.07
N GLY A 327 15.55 -17.38 2.11
CA GLY A 327 15.61 -15.93 2.05
C GLY A 327 14.65 -15.35 1.01
N PHE A 328 14.90 -14.11 0.59
CA PHE A 328 14.12 -13.43 -0.43
C PHE A 328 14.31 -14.06 -1.82
N LEU A 329 13.22 -14.51 -2.43
CA LEU A 329 13.21 -15.04 -3.80
C LEU A 329 12.99 -13.90 -4.78
N LYS A 330 13.98 -13.66 -5.66
CA LYS A 330 13.80 -12.78 -6.82
C LYS A 330 13.01 -13.55 -7.88
N ARG A 331 12.10 -12.85 -8.56
CA ARG A 331 11.38 -13.40 -9.73
C ARG A 331 12.35 -13.68 -10.86
#